data_AF-A0A1F5ZC06-F1
#
_entry.id   AF-A0A1F5ZC06-F1
#
_cell.length_a   1.000
_cell.length_b   1.000
_cell.length_c   1.000
_cell.angle_alpha   90.00
_cell.angle_beta   90.00
_cell.angle_gamma   90.00
#
_symmetry.space_group_name_H-M   'P 1'
#
loop_
_entity.id
_entity.type
_entity.pdbx_description
1 polymer ?
#
loop_
_entity_poly.entity_id
_entity_poly.type
_entity_poly.pdbx_seq_one_letter_code
_entity_poly.pdbx_strand_id
1 'polypeptide(L)'
;MRLATLKRHYLNHDLPFTKNMIVPDLFTFGGYGLNKVATGSLTTMFDAHGQIWYEAVMWGLMGEKLGLVVTDFQNRRFDWYQILRDSRQGGYNERMQMVISHNEDWHYRFLDRYEYALKNQLSGTVFQPELS
;
A
#
# COMPACT_ATOMS: atom_id res chain seq x y z
N MET A 1 12.23 6.45 -4.81
CA MET A 1 10.84 5.95 -4.74
C MET A 1 10.06 6.94 -3.90
N ARG A 2 8.92 7.45 -4.37
CA ARG A 2 8.14 8.49 -3.69
C ARG A 2 6.84 7.91 -3.18
N LEU A 3 6.57 8.00 -1.89
CA LEU A 3 5.59 7.15 -1.22
C LEU A 3 4.53 7.91 -0.44
N ALA A 4 3.33 7.33 -0.40
CA ALA A 4 2.22 7.81 0.41
C ALA A 4 1.59 6.70 1.28
N THR A 5 1.21 7.05 2.52
CA THR A 5 0.41 6.17 3.39
C THR A 5 -0.36 6.99 4.44
N LEU A 6 -1.27 6.38 5.20
CA LEU A 6 -1.95 7.05 6.30
C LEU A 6 -1.02 7.26 7.51
N LYS A 7 -0.94 8.50 8.01
CA LYS A 7 -0.13 8.85 9.19
C LYS A 7 -0.40 7.96 10.40
N ARG A 8 -1.68 7.76 10.72
CA ARG A 8 -2.13 6.96 11.88
C ARG A 8 -1.70 5.49 11.81
N HIS A 9 -1.53 4.95 10.60
CA HIS A 9 -1.15 3.56 10.39
C HIS A 9 0.37 3.42 10.27
N TYR A 10 1.07 4.47 9.81
CA TYR A 10 2.53 4.53 9.85
C TYR A 10 3.08 4.68 11.28
N LEU A 11 2.49 5.57 12.08
CA LEU A 11 2.99 5.90 13.42
C LEU A 11 2.73 4.83 14.48
N ASN A 12 1.87 3.87 14.21
CA ASN A 12 1.61 2.77 15.14
C ASN A 12 2.79 1.78 15.25
N HIS A 13 3.93 2.03 14.58
CA HIS A 13 5.23 1.37 14.79
C HIS A 13 5.28 -0.16 14.63
N ASP A 14 4.18 -0.80 14.24
CA ASP A 14 4.06 -2.25 14.02
C ASP A 14 4.44 -2.68 12.59
N LEU A 15 4.74 -1.72 11.71
CA LEU A 15 5.16 -2.02 10.35
C LEU A 15 6.69 -2.12 10.27
N PRO A 16 7.25 -3.28 9.89
CA PRO A 16 8.70 -3.55 9.81
C PRO A 16 9.51 -2.45 9.13
N PHE A 17 8.94 -1.85 8.09
CA PHE A 17 9.63 -0.88 7.24
C PHE A 17 9.73 0.53 7.85
N THR A 18 8.91 0.85 8.86
CA THR A 18 8.70 2.23 9.37
C THR A 18 9.80 2.70 10.32
N LYS A 19 10.44 1.78 11.04
CA LYS A 19 11.51 2.14 11.99
C LYS A 19 12.85 2.39 11.31
N ASN A 20 13.16 1.69 10.20
CA ASN A 20 14.54 1.66 9.67
C ASN A 20 14.71 1.76 8.15
N MET A 21 13.65 1.81 7.31
CA MET A 21 13.85 1.63 5.86
C MET A 21 13.12 2.59 4.91
N ILE A 22 11.89 3.01 5.22
CA ILE A 22 11.09 3.78 4.25
C ILE A 22 10.23 4.81 4.97
N VAL A 23 10.65 6.07 4.90
CA VAL A 23 9.83 7.22 5.34
C VAL A 23 8.95 7.66 4.17
N PRO A 24 7.62 7.70 4.31
CA PRO A 24 6.73 8.18 3.25
C PRO A 24 6.92 9.69 3.05
N ASP A 25 6.95 10.12 1.80
CA ASP A 25 7.01 11.53 1.41
C ASP A 25 5.72 12.28 1.79
N LEU A 26 4.58 11.57 1.78
CA LEU A 26 3.26 12.13 2.04
C LEU A 26 2.41 11.24 2.94
N PHE A 27 1.81 11.83 3.97
CA PHE A 27 0.91 11.13 4.87
C PHE A 27 -0.55 11.23 4.46
N THR A 28 -0.86 10.71 3.26
CA THR A 28 -2.21 10.70 2.70
C THR A 28 -2.52 9.35 2.08
N PHE A 29 -3.75 8.88 2.28
CA PHE A 29 -4.34 7.78 1.52
C PHE A 29 -5.76 8.21 1.14
N GLY A 30 -6.16 7.92 -0.10
CA GLY A 30 -7.41 8.36 -0.69
C GLY A 30 -7.19 9.29 -1.89
N GLY A 31 -8.21 10.06 -2.27
CA GLY A 31 -8.24 10.78 -3.56
C GLY A 31 -7.01 11.66 -3.87
N TYR A 32 -6.47 12.38 -2.89
CA TYR A 32 -5.26 13.20 -3.10
C TYR A 32 -4.00 12.35 -3.34
N GLY A 33 -3.79 11.30 -2.54
CA GLY A 33 -2.70 10.34 -2.75
C GLY A 33 -2.81 9.65 -4.10
N LEU A 34 -4.02 9.22 -4.46
CA LEU A 34 -4.31 8.56 -5.72
C LEU A 34 -4.00 9.46 -6.92
N ASN A 35 -4.39 10.74 -6.87
CA ASN A 35 -4.07 11.70 -7.90
C ASN A 35 -2.55 11.89 -8.07
N LYS A 36 -1.80 11.94 -6.97
CA LYS A 36 -0.34 12.06 -7.03
C LYS A 36 0.32 10.81 -7.62
N VAL A 37 -0.20 9.61 -7.34
CA VAL A 37 0.28 8.38 -7.99
C VAL A 37 -0.07 8.37 -9.48
N ALA A 38 -1.30 8.75 -9.84
CA ALA A 38 -1.74 8.81 -11.23
C ALA A 38 -0.90 9.77 -12.08
N THR A 39 -0.53 10.93 -11.53
CA THR A 39 0.32 11.93 -12.20
C THR A 39 1.81 11.59 -12.16
N GLY A 40 2.20 10.46 -11.55
CA GLY A 40 3.59 10.06 -11.37
C GLY A 40 4.37 10.89 -10.34
N SER A 41 3.72 11.87 -9.68
CA SER A 41 4.30 12.69 -8.62
C SER A 41 4.64 11.86 -7.38
N LEU A 42 3.90 10.78 -7.14
CA LEU A 42 4.23 9.69 -6.25
C LEU A 42 4.38 8.41 -7.06
N THR A 43 5.24 7.50 -6.64
CA THR A 43 5.41 6.21 -7.31
C THR A 43 4.43 5.17 -6.77
N THR A 44 4.18 5.16 -5.45
CA THR A 44 3.29 4.19 -4.80
C THR A 44 2.59 4.84 -3.60
N MET A 45 1.30 4.54 -3.41
CA MET A 45 0.61 4.73 -2.15
C MET A 45 0.20 3.38 -1.59
N PHE A 46 0.22 3.21 -0.28
CA PHE A 46 -0.07 1.92 0.34
C PHE A 46 -0.67 2.08 1.74
N ASP A 47 -1.37 1.05 2.21
CA ASP A 47 -1.79 0.93 3.60
C ASP A 47 -1.70 -0.53 4.05
N ALA A 48 -0.71 -0.83 4.89
CA ALA A 48 -0.46 -2.17 5.41
C ALA A 48 -1.32 -2.52 6.63
N HIS A 49 -2.00 -1.55 7.27
CA HIS A 49 -3.02 -1.85 8.30
C HIS A 49 -4.42 -1.96 7.71
N GLY A 50 -4.55 -1.65 6.42
CA GLY A 50 -5.74 -1.84 5.63
C GLY A 50 -6.74 -0.69 5.71
N GLN A 51 -7.35 -0.43 4.56
CA GLN A 51 -8.48 0.48 4.40
C GLN A 51 -9.77 -0.25 4.77
N ILE A 52 -10.77 0.47 5.28
CA ILE A 52 -12.10 -0.12 5.43
C ILE A 52 -12.59 -0.50 4.03
N TRP A 53 -13.27 -1.63 3.89
CA TRP A 53 -13.62 -2.23 2.59
C TRP A 53 -14.19 -1.23 1.57
N TYR A 54 -15.06 -0.31 1.97
CA TYR A 54 -15.68 0.64 1.03
C TYR A 54 -14.69 1.69 0.53
N GLU A 55 -13.73 2.11 1.35
CA GLU A 55 -12.64 3.01 0.94
C GLU A 55 -11.69 2.26 -0.01
N ALA A 56 -11.34 1.01 0.34
CA ALA A 56 -10.55 0.13 -0.52
C ALA A 56 -11.19 -0.04 -1.90
N VAL A 57 -12.48 -0.37 -1.98
CA VAL A 57 -13.20 -0.51 -3.24
C VAL A 57 -13.19 0.80 -4.03
N MET A 58 -13.48 1.93 -3.38
CA MET A 58 -13.52 3.23 -4.06
C MET A 58 -12.16 3.62 -4.65
N TRP A 59 -11.08 3.50 -3.88
CA TRP A 59 -9.74 3.87 -4.33
C TRP A 59 -9.13 2.84 -5.28
N GLY A 60 -9.38 1.55 -5.04
CA GLY A 60 -8.90 0.45 -5.86
C GLY A 60 -9.51 0.47 -7.26
N LEU A 61 -10.84 0.54 -7.37
CA LEU A 61 -11.53 0.64 -8.66
C LEU A 61 -11.14 1.92 -9.42
N MET A 62 -11.00 3.05 -8.72
CA MET A 62 -10.54 4.28 -9.35
C MET A 62 -9.09 4.15 -9.83
N GLY A 63 -8.21 3.53 -9.06
CA GLY A 63 -6.83 3.27 -9.43
C GLY A 63 -6.71 2.41 -10.69
N GLU A 64 -7.44 1.30 -10.75
CA GLU A 64 -7.47 0.43 -11.93
C GLU A 64 -8.01 1.17 -13.17
N LYS A 65 -9.07 1.99 -13.01
CA LYS A 65 -9.59 2.83 -14.11
C LYS A 65 -8.59 3.87 -14.61
N LEU A 66 -7.69 4.34 -13.74
CA LEU A 66 -6.61 5.25 -14.08
C LEU A 66 -5.39 4.53 -14.68
N GLY A 67 -5.46 3.21 -14.89
CA GLY A 67 -4.36 2.40 -15.42
C GLY A 67 -3.24 2.13 -14.41
N LEU A 68 -3.51 2.31 -13.11
CA LEU A 68 -2.55 2.04 -12.04
C LEU A 68 -2.54 0.56 -11.68
N VAL A 69 -1.43 0.12 -11.09
CA VAL A 69 -1.32 -1.25 -10.55
C VAL A 69 -1.88 -1.27 -9.13
N VAL A 70 -2.90 -2.11 -8.90
CA VAL A 70 -3.60 -2.24 -7.61
C VAL A 70 -3.56 -3.69 -7.15
N THR A 71 -2.96 -3.93 -5.98
CA THR A 71 -2.86 -5.27 -5.37
C THR A 71 -2.85 -5.19 -3.85
N ASP A 72 -2.88 -6.34 -3.20
CA ASP A 72 -2.38 -6.46 -1.83
C ASP A 72 -0.84 -6.58 -1.77
N PHE A 73 -0.29 -6.76 -0.57
CA PHE A 73 1.16 -6.91 -0.35
C PHE A 73 1.73 -8.26 -0.82
N GLN A 74 0.89 -9.19 -1.24
CA GLN A 74 1.26 -10.48 -1.82
C GLN A 74 1.16 -10.45 -3.36
N ASN A 75 1.02 -9.25 -3.95
CA ASN A 75 0.83 -9.05 -5.38
C ASN A 75 -0.45 -9.72 -5.94
N ARG A 76 -1.46 -9.94 -5.09
CA ARG A 76 -2.75 -10.49 -5.52
C ARG A 76 -3.71 -9.36 -5.88
N ARG A 77 -4.41 -9.54 -7.00
CA ARG A 77 -5.50 -8.63 -7.39
C ARG A 77 -6.72 -8.85 -6.51
N PHE A 78 -7.46 -7.78 -6.28
CA PHE A 78 -8.73 -7.86 -5.55
C PHE A 78 -9.85 -8.31 -6.49
N ASP A 79 -10.75 -9.14 -5.97
CA ASP A 79 -12.05 -9.35 -6.57
C ASP A 79 -13.03 -8.34 -5.96
N TRP A 80 -13.13 -7.16 -6.59
CA TRP A 80 -14.02 -6.10 -6.12
C TRP A 80 -15.49 -6.53 -6.09
N TYR A 81 -15.90 -7.42 -7.00
CA TYR A 81 -17.26 -7.91 -7.04
C TYR A 81 -17.56 -8.83 -5.86
N GLN A 82 -16.61 -9.71 -5.53
CA GLN A 82 -16.68 -10.55 -4.33
C GLN A 82 -16.82 -9.69 -3.07
N ILE A 83 -15.98 -8.66 -2.94
CA ILE A 83 -16.01 -7.73 -1.80
C ILE A 83 -17.38 -7.04 -1.70
N LEU A 84 -17.88 -6.49 -2.81
CA LEU A 84 -19.18 -5.81 -2.85
C LEU A 84 -20.36 -6.75 -2.59
N ARG A 85 -20.23 -8.04 -2.92
CA ARG A 85 -21.23 -9.05 -2.63
C ARG A 85 -21.24 -9.40 -1.16
N ASP A 86 -20.07 -9.63 -0.59
CA ASP A 86 -19.89 -10.04 0.81
C ASP A 86 -20.26 -8.89 1.75
N SER A 87 -20.02 -7.64 1.34
CA SER A 87 -20.40 -6.44 2.12
C SER A 87 -21.89 -6.25 2.31
N ARG A 88 -22.73 -6.96 1.55
CA ARG A 88 -24.21 -6.95 1.73
C ARG A 88 -24.66 -7.87 2.85
N GLN A 89 -23.79 -8.77 3.31
CA GLN A 89 -24.06 -9.60 4.47
C GLN A 89 -23.80 -8.73 5.70
N GLY A 90 -24.81 -8.57 6.58
CA GLY A 90 -24.72 -7.66 7.71
C GLY A 90 -23.47 -7.91 8.58
N GLY A 91 -22.84 -6.84 9.07
CA GLY A 91 -21.66 -6.93 9.92
C GLY A 91 -20.31 -7.03 9.20
N TYR A 92 -20.27 -6.80 7.89
CA TYR A 92 -19.02 -6.80 7.13
C TYR A 92 -18.09 -5.64 7.52
N ASN A 93 -17.01 -5.98 8.23
CA ASN A 93 -16.02 -5.03 8.77
C ASN A 93 -14.58 -5.38 8.35
N GLU A 94 -14.43 -5.89 7.13
CA GLU A 94 -13.11 -6.23 6.62
C GLU A 94 -12.26 -5.00 6.34
N ARG A 95 -10.95 -5.16 6.57
CA ARG A 95 -9.93 -4.17 6.24
C ARG A 95 -8.97 -4.77 5.22
N MET A 96 -8.70 -4.01 4.17
CA MET A 96 -7.96 -4.49 3.00
C MET A 96 -6.63 -3.79 2.92
N GLN A 97 -5.56 -4.55 3.12
CA GLN A 97 -4.20 -4.07 2.92
C GLN A 97 -3.99 -3.85 1.43
N MET A 98 -3.57 -2.65 1.04
CA MET A 98 -3.58 -2.26 -0.36
C MET A 98 -2.31 -1.53 -0.76
N VAL A 99 -1.89 -1.76 -1.99
CA VAL A 99 -0.78 -1.10 -2.68
C VAL A 99 -1.31 -0.61 -4.02
N ILE A 100 -1.13 0.68 -4.30
CA ILE A 100 -1.48 1.31 -5.57
C ILE A 100 -0.23 2.00 -6.12
N SER A 101 0.21 1.60 -7.31
CA SER A 101 1.46 2.07 -7.92
C SER A 101 1.25 2.63 -9.32
N HIS A 102 2.09 3.59 -9.68
CA HIS A 102 2.02 4.27 -10.98
C HIS A 102 2.21 3.31 -12.17
N ASN A 103 3.09 2.31 -12.02
CA ASN A 103 3.35 1.27 -13.00
C ASN A 103 3.91 0.01 -12.33
N GLU A 104 4.09 -1.07 -13.11
CA GLU A 104 4.57 -2.37 -12.63
C GLU A 104 5.99 -2.30 -12.04
N ASP A 105 6.90 -1.55 -12.67
CA ASP A 105 8.28 -1.40 -12.18
C ASP A 105 8.34 -0.85 -10.74
N TRP A 106 7.59 0.23 -10.47
CA TRP A 106 7.53 0.81 -9.13
C TRP A 106 6.80 -0.10 -8.14
N HIS A 107 5.85 -0.87 -8.63
CA HIS A 107 5.07 -1.79 -7.83
C HIS A 107 5.94 -2.93 -7.29
N TYR A 108 6.65 -3.66 -8.17
CA TYR A 108 7.53 -4.75 -7.76
C TYR A 108 8.67 -4.27 -6.87
N ARG A 109 9.31 -3.14 -7.20
CA ARG A 109 10.35 -2.56 -6.34
C ARG A 109 9.84 -2.23 -4.94
N PHE A 110 8.57 -1.83 -4.80
CA PHE A 110 7.98 -1.57 -3.50
C PHE A 110 7.75 -2.87 -2.72
N LEU A 111 7.17 -3.88 -3.37
CA LEU A 111 6.91 -5.19 -2.74
C LEU A 111 8.20 -5.89 -2.31
N ASP A 112 9.24 -5.88 -3.15
CA ASP A 112 10.55 -6.47 -2.81
C ASP A 112 11.16 -5.81 -1.57
N ARG A 113 11.12 -4.47 -1.51
CA ARG A 113 11.62 -3.72 -0.35
C ARG A 113 10.80 -4.02 0.90
N TYR A 114 9.49 -4.18 0.76
CA TYR A 114 8.59 -4.53 1.86
C TYR A 114 8.87 -5.95 2.39
N GLU A 115 9.02 -6.93 1.51
CA GLU A 115 9.36 -8.31 1.89
C GLU A 115 10.73 -8.40 2.55
N TYR A 116 11.73 -7.69 2.00
CA TYR A 116 13.05 -7.61 2.62
C TYR A 116 13.00 -6.99 4.02
N ALA A 117 12.23 -5.90 4.21
CA ALA A 117 12.06 -5.27 5.51
C ALA A 117 11.40 -6.24 6.53
N LEU A 118 10.38 -7.00 6.10
CA LEU A 118 9.74 -8.03 6.90
C LEU A 118 10.74 -9.11 7.34
N LYS A 119 11.54 -9.64 6.41
CA LYS A 119 12.53 -10.69 6.71
C LYS A 119 13.61 -10.21 7.70
N ASN A 120 14.12 -8.99 7.54
CA ASN A 120 15.16 -8.46 8.43
C ASN A 120 14.66 -8.14 9.84
N GLN A 121 13.40 -7.73 9.99
CA GLN A 121 12.80 -7.61 11.32
C GLN A 121 12.71 -8.97 12.02
N LEU A 122 12.31 -10.01 11.29
CA LEU A 122 12.21 -11.37 11.82
C LEU A 122 13.58 -11.96 12.17
N SER A 123 14.65 -11.56 11.47
CA SER A 123 16.01 -12.01 11.74
C SER A 123 16.80 -11.14 12.73
N GLY A 124 16.22 -10.03 13.21
CA GLY A 124 16.89 -9.09 14.14
C GLY A 124 18.12 -8.39 13.55
N THR A 125 18.29 -8.38 12.24
CA THR A 125 19.49 -7.88 11.56
C THR A 125 19.23 -6.48 11.01
N VAL A 126 19.99 -5.48 11.47
CA VAL A 126 19.94 -4.10 10.95
C VAL A 126 20.96 -3.98 9.82
N PHE A 127 20.52 -3.63 8.61
CA PHE A 127 21.44 -3.37 7.48
C PHE A 127 21.50 -1.86 7.16
N GLN A 128 22.73 -1.34 6.99
CA GLN A 128 23.00 -0.02 6.41
C GLN A 128 23.16 -0.17 4.90
N PRO A 129 22.35 0.49 4.05
CA PRO A 129 22.49 0.35 2.61
C PRO A 129 23.81 1.02 2.17
N GLU A 130 24.65 0.29 1.45
CA GLU A 130 25.77 0.88 0.73
C GLU A 130 25.22 1.77 -0.39
N LEU A 131 25.62 3.04 -0.35
CA LEU A 131 25.36 4.01 -1.40
C LEU A 131 26.38 3.77 -2.52
N SER A 132 25.89 3.31 -3.68
CA SER A 132 26.62 3.37 -4.96
C SER A 132 25.96 4.39 -5.89
#